data_AF-A0A1G6JXX0-F1
#
_entry.id   AF-A0A1G6JXX0-F1
#
_cell.length_a   1.000
_cell.length_b   1.000
_cell.length_c   1.000
_cell.angle_alpha   90.00
_cell.angle_beta   90.00
_cell.angle_gamma   90.00
#
_symmetry.space_group_name_H-M   'P 1'
#
loop_
_entity.id
_entity.type
_entity.pdbx_description
1 polymer ?
#
loop_
_entity_poly.entity_id
_entity_poly.type
_entity_poly.pdbx_seq_one_letter_code
_entity_poly.pdbx_strand_id
1 'polypeptide(L)'
;MDLTALIRISRENIEEYTPLLREVEINAEENFSDMELGAGLVNEVVELFHNAFGKDPGRFVREVFLEGAALIKLTGDHQHYIYQQFEELKKAAPDRNFQIRLVNLYRSTVSDMYDPYLSIIVGCLQFIEGIFTSINQANLSGSEHNKLEFIQSRMKNSKLFEGYFSIIRNAVSHAGTHGISYAEGHIVFRNIKRSSNPFVSATAKISNHELLAEIQAMINFTTAIDVARNVFGLDIGNMIVADKKIASHFANHLADREAFELWRARCDQYHEKIWVDGALSEEEKIDKIAKLFTAACTDNGLEAISVTLKKDPKILVINIPYQEIDHSDENLVVARIVKMIKYCIIAEPVFCFRYSSFLVQEEEKEGKDSLQVWLQGNDLKEYWIRNADIHDLIVDGKIYKNKEYLNVTVDFQTLEELEMKSLVNKNRRRKPRV
;
A
#
# COMPACT_ATOMS: atom_id res chain seq x y z
N MET A 1 -27.91 4.94 -15.31
CA MET A 1 -27.40 6.28 -14.95
C MET A 1 -25.99 6.32 -15.51
N ASP A 2 -25.71 7.24 -16.43
CA ASP A 2 -24.43 7.30 -17.16
C ASP A 2 -23.27 7.62 -16.20
N LEU A 3 -22.09 6.99 -16.32
CA LEU A 3 -20.90 7.29 -15.49
C LEU A 3 -20.58 8.79 -15.58
N THR A 4 -20.77 9.35 -16.77
CA THR A 4 -20.67 10.79 -17.08
C THR A 4 -21.67 11.64 -16.29
N ALA A 5 -22.82 11.08 -15.89
CA ALA A 5 -23.84 11.74 -15.07
C ALA A 5 -23.50 11.70 -13.57
N LEU A 6 -22.84 10.64 -13.09
CA LEU A 6 -22.40 10.55 -11.69
C LEU A 6 -21.21 11.47 -11.41
N ILE A 7 -20.25 11.48 -12.34
CA ILE A 7 -19.12 12.41 -12.39
C ILE A 7 -19.64 13.85 -12.59
N ARG A 8 -20.81 14.04 -13.23
CA ARG A 8 -21.47 15.35 -13.35
C ARG A 8 -22.04 15.88 -12.04
N ILE A 9 -22.44 15.04 -11.09
CA ILE A 9 -22.91 15.52 -9.78
C ILE A 9 -21.74 16.14 -8.99
N SER A 10 -20.49 15.71 -9.26
CA SER A 10 -19.29 16.39 -8.75
C SER A 10 -18.91 17.66 -9.53
N ARG A 11 -19.55 17.97 -10.69
CA ARG A 11 -19.22 19.15 -11.51
C ARG A 11 -19.82 20.46 -11.00
N GLU A 12 -20.81 20.43 -10.12
CA GLU A 12 -21.35 21.68 -9.54
C GLU A 12 -20.31 22.38 -8.63
N ASN A 13 -19.27 21.65 -8.23
CA ASN A 13 -18.09 22.19 -7.59
C ASN A 13 -16.85 21.87 -8.44
N ILE A 14 -16.31 22.93 -9.06
CA ILE A 14 -14.88 23.14 -9.32
C ILE A 14 -14.38 22.80 -10.75
N GLU A 15 -14.18 23.86 -11.55
CA GLU A 15 -13.44 23.85 -12.84
C GLU A 15 -11.96 23.44 -12.70
N GLU A 16 -11.41 23.41 -11.46
CA GLU A 16 -10.01 23.05 -11.14
C GLU A 16 -9.68 21.53 -11.14
N TYR A 17 -10.66 20.61 -11.13
CA TYR A 17 -10.40 19.15 -11.05
C TYR A 17 -10.50 18.37 -12.38
N THR A 18 -10.65 19.09 -13.50
CA THR A 18 -10.91 18.52 -14.83
C THR A 18 -9.92 17.40 -15.29
N PRO A 19 -8.60 17.48 -15.02
CA PRO A 19 -7.66 16.42 -15.41
C PRO A 19 -7.81 15.12 -14.62
N LEU A 20 -8.03 15.21 -13.30
CA LEU A 20 -8.15 14.04 -12.41
C LEU A 20 -9.45 13.27 -12.67
N LEU A 21 -10.54 14.01 -12.93
CA LEU A 21 -11.82 13.42 -13.34
C LEU A 21 -11.69 12.67 -14.67
N ARG A 22 -10.90 13.20 -15.61
CA ARG A 22 -10.64 12.54 -16.89
C ARG A 22 -9.79 11.27 -16.75
N GLU A 23 -8.87 11.24 -15.80
CA GLU A 23 -8.09 10.04 -15.46
C GLU A 23 -8.97 8.93 -14.83
N VAL A 24 -9.93 9.33 -13.99
CA VAL A 24 -10.95 8.43 -13.45
C VAL A 24 -11.86 7.89 -14.58
N GLU A 25 -12.25 8.74 -15.53
CA GLU A 25 -13.01 8.33 -16.73
C GLU A 25 -12.21 7.34 -17.59
N ILE A 26 -10.94 7.62 -17.89
CA ILE A 26 -10.05 6.73 -18.66
C ILE A 26 -9.88 5.38 -17.97
N ASN A 27 -9.58 5.37 -16.66
CA ASN A 27 -9.41 4.13 -15.90
C ASN A 27 -10.70 3.29 -15.86
N ALA A 28 -11.88 3.92 -15.83
CA ALA A 28 -13.15 3.21 -15.93
C ALA A 28 -13.39 2.65 -17.34
N GLU A 29 -13.14 3.45 -18.38
CA GLU A 29 -13.29 3.04 -19.79
C GLU A 29 -12.35 1.91 -20.21
N GLU A 30 -11.12 1.90 -19.69
CA GLU A 30 -10.11 0.88 -20.05
C GLU A 30 -10.35 -0.47 -19.37
N ASN A 31 -10.94 -0.48 -18.17
CA ASN A 31 -10.96 -1.67 -17.32
C ASN A 31 -12.34 -2.31 -17.14
N PHE A 32 -13.45 -1.56 -17.31
CA PHE A 32 -14.79 -2.15 -17.24
C PHE A 32 -15.19 -2.79 -18.56
N SER A 33 -15.58 -4.07 -18.49
CA SER A 33 -16.15 -4.78 -19.64
C SER A 33 -17.56 -4.30 -20.04
N ASP A 34 -18.28 -3.70 -19.10
CA ASP A 34 -19.62 -3.11 -19.26
C ASP A 34 -19.69 -1.84 -18.40
N MET A 35 -19.85 -0.69 -19.05
CA MET A 35 -19.84 0.62 -18.41
C MET A 35 -21.07 0.88 -17.53
N GLU A 36 -22.23 0.31 -17.85
CA GLU A 36 -23.44 0.49 -17.03
C GLU A 36 -23.35 -0.34 -15.75
N LEU A 37 -22.85 -1.57 -15.86
CA LEU A 37 -22.53 -2.40 -14.70
C LEU A 37 -21.44 -1.73 -13.85
N GLY A 38 -20.35 -1.26 -14.46
CA GLY A 38 -19.25 -0.59 -13.77
C GLY A 38 -19.72 0.63 -12.98
N ALA A 39 -20.57 1.46 -13.58
CA ALA A 39 -21.18 2.61 -12.89
C ALA A 39 -21.99 2.19 -11.66
N GLY A 40 -22.80 1.12 -11.77
CA GLY A 40 -23.56 0.59 -10.63
C GLY A 40 -22.65 0.14 -9.47
N LEU A 41 -21.56 -0.55 -9.78
CA LEU A 41 -20.59 -1.02 -8.78
C LEU A 41 -19.87 0.14 -8.09
N VAL A 42 -19.41 1.14 -8.86
CA VAL A 42 -18.75 2.33 -8.31
C VAL A 42 -19.68 3.07 -7.35
N ASN A 43 -20.93 3.29 -7.74
CA ASN A 43 -21.92 3.98 -6.89
C ASN A 43 -22.12 3.28 -5.56
N GLU A 44 -22.23 1.96 -5.60
CA GLU A 44 -22.44 1.16 -4.39
C GLU A 44 -21.28 1.32 -3.40
N VAL A 45 -20.04 1.39 -3.90
CA VAL A 45 -18.85 1.62 -3.05
C VAL A 45 -18.76 3.07 -2.58
N VAL A 46 -19.05 4.05 -3.45
CA VAL A 46 -19.07 5.48 -3.08
C VAL A 46 -20.11 5.75 -1.98
N GLU A 47 -21.31 5.19 -2.11
CA GLU A 47 -22.35 5.28 -1.08
C GLU A 47 -21.89 4.64 0.24
N LEU A 48 -21.22 3.49 0.19
CA LEU A 48 -20.65 2.86 1.38
C LEU A 48 -19.63 3.77 2.07
N PHE A 49 -18.74 4.42 1.30
CA PHE A 49 -17.77 5.37 1.85
C PHE A 49 -18.44 6.58 2.49
N HIS A 50 -19.41 7.21 1.81
CA HIS A 50 -20.17 8.33 2.37
C HIS A 50 -20.95 7.95 3.63
N ASN A 51 -21.53 6.75 3.67
CA ASN A 51 -22.22 6.23 4.85
C ASN A 51 -21.29 6.02 6.05
N ALA A 52 -20.09 5.47 5.81
CA ALA A 52 -19.09 5.29 6.86
C ALA A 52 -18.50 6.63 7.32
N PHE A 53 -18.19 7.52 6.38
CA PHE A 53 -17.74 8.89 6.63
C PHE A 53 -18.72 9.68 7.49
N GLY A 54 -20.02 9.57 7.22
CA GLY A 54 -21.07 10.25 8.00
C GLY A 54 -21.14 9.85 9.48
N LYS A 55 -20.47 8.78 9.92
CA LYS A 55 -20.42 8.38 11.34
C LYS A 55 -19.41 9.17 12.15
N ASP A 56 -18.19 9.28 11.64
CA ASP A 56 -17.09 10.05 12.23
C ASP A 56 -16.10 10.39 11.10
N PRO A 57 -16.27 11.56 10.46
CA PRO A 57 -15.49 11.95 9.30
C PRO A 57 -13.98 11.88 9.52
N GLY A 58 -13.51 12.46 10.63
CA GLY A 58 -12.08 12.59 10.88
C GLY A 58 -11.41 11.26 11.17
N ARG A 59 -12.09 10.39 11.94
CA ARG A 59 -11.58 9.04 12.24
C ARG A 59 -11.67 8.13 11.02
N PHE A 60 -12.74 8.20 10.23
CA PHE A 60 -12.89 7.42 9.00
C PHE A 60 -11.77 7.70 8.01
N VAL A 61 -11.49 8.98 7.74
CA VAL A 61 -10.46 9.35 6.76
C VAL A 61 -9.10 8.82 7.19
N ARG A 62 -8.73 8.97 8.46
CA ARG A 62 -7.43 8.51 8.98
C ARG A 62 -7.32 6.99 9.05
N GLU A 63 -8.29 6.31 9.65
CA GLU A 63 -8.13 4.91 10.05
C GLU A 63 -8.66 3.90 9.03
N VAL A 64 -9.55 4.32 8.12
CA VAL A 64 -10.17 3.43 7.12
C VAL A 64 -9.76 3.83 5.71
N PHE A 65 -10.01 5.08 5.31
CA PHE A 65 -9.80 5.51 3.92
C PHE A 65 -8.31 5.54 3.55
N LEU A 66 -7.49 6.21 4.36
CA LEU A 66 -6.05 6.34 4.12
C LEU A 66 -5.27 5.05 4.37
N GLU A 67 -5.54 4.36 5.47
CA GLU A 67 -4.88 3.09 5.75
C GLU A 67 -5.29 2.00 4.75
N GLY A 68 -6.55 2.01 4.28
CA GLY A 68 -7.00 1.16 3.17
C GLY A 68 -6.29 1.49 1.85
N ALA A 69 -6.06 2.77 1.56
CA ALA A 69 -5.28 3.20 0.41
C ALA A 69 -3.86 2.62 0.41
N ALA A 70 -3.20 2.68 1.56
CA ALA A 70 -1.86 2.12 1.74
C ALA A 70 -1.85 0.60 1.53
N LEU A 71 -2.87 -0.10 2.03
CA LEU A 71 -3.01 -1.54 1.86
C LEU A 71 -3.20 -1.94 0.38
N ILE A 72 -4.03 -1.22 -0.38
CA ILE A 72 -4.18 -1.45 -1.83
C ILE A 72 -2.88 -1.18 -2.59
N LYS A 73 -2.12 -0.15 -2.21
CA LYS A 73 -0.86 0.19 -2.90
C LYS A 73 0.15 -0.96 -2.90
N LEU A 74 0.14 -1.81 -1.88
CA LEU A 74 0.98 -3.01 -1.80
C LEU A 74 0.64 -4.06 -2.89
N THR A 75 -0.52 -3.97 -3.54
CA THR A 75 -0.92 -4.89 -4.62
C THR A 75 -0.53 -4.41 -6.02
N GLY A 76 0.05 -3.21 -6.16
CA GLY A 76 0.26 -2.55 -7.47
C GLY A 76 1.08 -3.39 -8.47
N ASP A 77 2.21 -3.95 -8.05
CA ASP A 77 3.04 -4.78 -8.92
C ASP A 77 2.33 -6.08 -9.35
N HIS A 78 1.51 -6.63 -8.46
CA HIS A 78 0.69 -7.80 -8.75
C HIS A 78 -0.46 -7.48 -9.71
N GLN A 79 -1.07 -6.31 -9.56
CA GLN A 79 -2.18 -5.84 -10.39
C GLN A 79 -1.78 -5.71 -11.86
N HIS A 80 -0.66 -5.05 -12.14
CA HIS A 80 -0.16 -4.92 -13.51
C HIS A 80 0.09 -6.30 -14.17
N TYR A 81 0.75 -7.20 -13.43
CA TYR A 81 1.03 -8.55 -13.92
C TYR A 81 -0.26 -9.36 -14.18
N ILE A 82 -1.23 -9.29 -13.27
CA ILE A 82 -2.51 -10.01 -13.38
C ILE A 82 -3.31 -9.50 -14.59
N TYR A 83 -3.37 -8.18 -14.80
CA TYR A 83 -4.08 -7.60 -15.94
C TYR A 83 -3.42 -8.00 -17.27
N GLN A 84 -2.09 -7.95 -17.34
CA GLN A 84 -1.37 -8.40 -18.53
C GLN A 84 -1.63 -9.89 -18.82
N GLN A 85 -1.52 -10.76 -17.80
CA GLN A 85 -1.79 -12.19 -17.97
C GLN A 85 -3.24 -12.48 -18.38
N PHE A 86 -4.19 -11.69 -17.86
CA PHE A 86 -5.59 -11.80 -18.23
C PHE A 86 -5.82 -11.48 -19.70
N GLU A 87 -5.26 -10.38 -20.20
CA GLU A 87 -5.36 -9.98 -21.61
C GLU A 87 -4.65 -10.94 -22.57
N GLU A 88 -3.52 -11.51 -22.16
CA GLU A 88 -2.85 -12.59 -22.90
C GLU A 88 -3.74 -13.84 -23.01
N LEU A 89 -4.39 -14.24 -21.91
CA LEU A 89 -5.21 -15.44 -21.87
C LEU A 89 -6.50 -15.30 -22.70
N LYS A 90 -7.11 -14.11 -22.78
CA LYS A 90 -8.29 -13.88 -23.66
C LYS A 90 -8.03 -14.23 -25.12
N LYS A 91 -6.77 -14.16 -25.57
CA LYS A 91 -6.34 -14.39 -26.95
C LYS A 91 -5.75 -15.79 -27.17
N ALA A 92 -5.55 -16.56 -26.10
CA ALA A 92 -4.87 -17.85 -26.16
C ALA A 92 -5.79 -18.98 -26.62
N ALA A 93 -5.22 -19.99 -27.28
CA ALA A 93 -5.95 -21.19 -27.67
C ALA A 93 -6.37 -22.00 -26.41
N PRO A 94 -7.59 -22.53 -26.34
CA PRO A 94 -8.13 -23.18 -25.14
C PRO A 94 -7.62 -24.63 -24.95
N ASP A 95 -6.30 -24.79 -24.87
CA ASP A 95 -5.65 -26.07 -24.59
C ASP A 95 -5.51 -26.34 -23.08
N ARG A 96 -4.87 -27.46 -22.72
CA ARG A 96 -4.65 -27.84 -21.32
C ARG A 96 -3.72 -26.86 -20.59
N ASN A 97 -2.73 -26.29 -21.27
CA ASN A 97 -1.82 -25.32 -20.68
C ASN A 97 -2.54 -24.00 -20.40
N PHE A 98 -3.43 -23.58 -21.29
CA PHE A 98 -4.35 -22.47 -21.09
C PHE A 98 -5.19 -22.67 -19.82
N GLN A 99 -5.79 -23.85 -19.62
CA GLN A 99 -6.60 -24.11 -18.41
C GLN A 99 -5.76 -24.03 -17.13
N ILE A 100 -4.52 -24.51 -17.14
CA ILE A 100 -3.60 -24.40 -15.99
C ILE A 100 -3.26 -22.93 -15.71
N ARG A 101 -2.92 -22.15 -16.76
CA ARG A 101 -2.65 -20.72 -16.62
C ARG A 101 -3.87 -19.96 -16.11
N LEU A 102 -5.07 -20.29 -16.59
CA LEU A 102 -6.32 -19.67 -16.16
C LEU A 102 -6.64 -19.93 -14.68
N VAL A 103 -6.45 -21.17 -14.21
CA VAL A 103 -6.57 -21.52 -12.79
C VAL A 103 -5.56 -20.77 -11.93
N ASN A 104 -4.31 -20.67 -12.40
CA ASN A 104 -3.27 -19.94 -11.68
C ASN A 104 -3.56 -18.44 -11.62
N LEU A 105 -4.08 -17.86 -12.72
CA LEU A 105 -4.50 -16.47 -12.75
C LEU A 105 -5.62 -16.22 -11.74
N TYR A 106 -6.69 -17.03 -11.74
CA TYR A 106 -7.75 -16.94 -10.72
C TYR A 106 -7.19 -16.97 -9.30
N ARG A 107 -6.27 -17.89 -9.01
CA ARG A 107 -5.63 -18.00 -7.69
C ARG A 107 -4.85 -16.75 -7.31
N SER A 108 -4.08 -16.20 -8.23
CA SER A 108 -3.30 -14.97 -8.01
C SER A 108 -4.20 -13.75 -7.88
N THR A 109 -5.24 -13.62 -8.70
CA THR A 109 -6.25 -12.56 -8.54
C THR A 109 -6.86 -12.59 -7.14
N VAL A 110 -7.23 -13.77 -6.63
CA VAL A 110 -7.80 -13.88 -5.27
C VAL A 110 -6.77 -13.56 -4.18
N SER A 111 -5.57 -14.14 -4.25
CA SER A 111 -4.59 -14.08 -3.16
C SER A 111 -3.82 -12.77 -3.11
N ASP A 112 -3.46 -12.24 -4.28
CA ASP A 112 -2.49 -11.15 -4.44
C ASP A 112 -3.19 -9.79 -4.66
N MET A 113 -4.49 -9.79 -4.98
CA MET A 113 -5.28 -8.56 -5.20
C MET A 113 -6.59 -8.52 -4.41
N TYR A 114 -7.43 -9.55 -4.47
CA TYR A 114 -8.82 -9.46 -4.02
C TYR A 114 -8.96 -9.26 -2.50
N ASP A 115 -8.13 -9.91 -1.68
CA ASP A 115 -8.23 -9.87 -0.22
C ASP A 115 -7.92 -8.48 0.42
N PRO A 116 -6.86 -7.75 -0.01
CA PRO A 116 -6.65 -6.36 0.37
C PRO A 116 -7.86 -5.45 0.10
N TYR A 117 -8.50 -5.59 -1.06
CA TYR A 117 -9.66 -4.77 -1.44
C TYR A 117 -10.91 -5.11 -0.62
N LEU A 118 -11.15 -6.39 -0.33
CA LEU A 118 -12.23 -6.81 0.59
C LEU A 118 -12.08 -6.17 1.98
N SER A 119 -10.85 -5.99 2.44
CA SER A 119 -10.56 -5.45 3.78
C SER A 119 -11.02 -4.00 3.95
N ILE A 120 -11.03 -3.21 2.86
CA ILE A 120 -11.60 -1.85 2.88
C ILE A 120 -13.12 -1.88 3.06
N ILE A 121 -13.81 -2.76 2.33
CA ILE A 121 -15.27 -2.93 2.45
C ILE A 121 -15.65 -3.39 3.86
N VAL A 122 -14.93 -4.39 4.39
CA VAL A 122 -15.11 -4.84 5.79
C VAL A 122 -14.87 -3.69 6.76
N GLY A 123 -13.79 -2.93 6.58
CA GLY A 123 -13.47 -1.78 7.41
C GLY A 123 -14.59 -0.76 7.45
N CYS A 124 -15.16 -0.40 6.29
CA CYS A 124 -16.28 0.53 6.20
C CYS A 124 -17.53 0.00 6.93
N LEU A 125 -17.88 -1.26 6.74
CA LEU A 125 -19.04 -1.89 7.40
C LEU A 125 -18.85 -1.98 8.92
N GLN A 126 -17.67 -2.41 9.39
CA GLN A 126 -17.34 -2.43 10.81
C GLN A 126 -17.36 -1.03 11.42
N PHE A 127 -16.95 -0.01 10.65
CA PHE A 127 -16.95 1.39 11.10
C PHE A 127 -18.38 1.90 11.26
N ILE A 128 -19.25 1.59 10.30
CA ILE A 128 -20.69 1.88 10.36
C ILE A 128 -21.34 1.23 11.59
N GLU A 129 -20.96 -0.01 11.91
CA GLU A 129 -21.47 -0.79 13.03
C GLU A 129 -20.83 -0.42 14.40
N GLY A 130 -19.82 0.45 14.41
CA GLY A 130 -19.14 0.87 15.64
C GLY A 130 -18.23 -0.19 16.27
N ILE A 131 -17.91 -1.26 15.53
CA ILE A 131 -17.03 -2.36 15.98
C ILE A 131 -15.65 -2.32 15.35
N PHE A 132 -15.37 -1.29 14.54
CA PHE A 132 -14.08 -1.12 13.88
C PHE A 132 -12.95 -0.85 14.87
N THR A 133 -11.90 -1.67 14.74
CA THR A 133 -10.68 -1.60 15.54
C THR A 133 -9.51 -1.02 14.74
N SER A 134 -9.17 -1.62 13.60
CA SER A 134 -8.17 -1.12 12.66
C SER A 134 -8.25 -1.82 11.30
N ILE A 135 -7.73 -1.18 10.23
CA ILE A 135 -7.68 -1.82 8.91
C ILE A 135 -6.78 -3.07 8.91
N ASN A 136 -5.69 -3.05 9.68
CA ASN A 136 -4.78 -4.17 9.80
C ASN A 136 -5.47 -5.37 10.45
N GLN A 137 -6.33 -5.13 11.45
CA GLN A 137 -7.17 -6.20 11.98
C GLN A 137 -8.21 -6.62 10.97
N ALA A 138 -8.92 -5.72 10.27
CA ALA A 138 -9.86 -6.11 9.22
C ALA A 138 -9.19 -6.97 8.11
N ASN A 139 -7.91 -6.72 7.83
CA ASN A 139 -7.10 -7.51 6.91
C ASN A 139 -6.71 -8.89 7.48
N LEU A 140 -6.36 -8.99 8.77
CA LEU A 140 -5.85 -10.21 9.41
C LEU A 140 -6.92 -11.06 10.14
N SER A 141 -8.06 -10.48 10.52
CA SER A 141 -9.01 -11.04 11.50
C SER A 141 -10.01 -12.03 10.92
N GLY A 142 -9.81 -12.50 9.69
CA GLY A 142 -10.66 -13.50 9.08
C GLY A 142 -10.05 -14.04 7.80
N SER A 143 -10.25 -15.34 7.53
CA SER A 143 -10.02 -15.87 6.18
C SER A 143 -10.90 -15.10 5.19
N GLU A 144 -10.44 -14.88 3.94
CA GLU A 144 -11.20 -14.24 2.84
C GLU A 144 -12.69 -14.64 2.83
N HIS A 145 -12.97 -15.92 3.05
CA HIS A 145 -14.32 -16.48 3.13
C HIS A 145 -15.19 -15.83 4.22
N ASN A 146 -14.63 -15.60 5.40
CA ASN A 146 -15.32 -14.94 6.51
C ASN A 146 -15.55 -13.45 6.23
N LYS A 147 -14.59 -12.78 5.55
CA LYS A 147 -14.75 -11.39 5.12
C LYS A 147 -15.90 -11.29 4.13
N LEU A 148 -15.95 -12.19 3.16
CA LEU A 148 -17.02 -12.20 2.17
C LEU A 148 -18.39 -12.53 2.77
N GLU A 149 -18.49 -13.54 3.63
CA GLU A 149 -19.75 -13.86 4.33
C GLU A 149 -20.22 -12.69 5.20
N PHE A 150 -19.29 -12.04 5.90
CA PHE A 150 -19.57 -10.82 6.66
C PHE A 150 -20.14 -9.74 5.74
N ILE A 151 -19.50 -9.46 4.60
CA ILE A 151 -19.96 -8.45 3.65
C ILE A 151 -21.33 -8.82 3.06
N GLN A 152 -21.49 -10.04 2.54
CA GLN A 152 -22.73 -10.50 1.89
C GLN A 152 -23.95 -10.46 2.83
N SER A 153 -23.73 -10.68 4.13
CA SER A 153 -24.82 -10.56 5.13
C SER A 153 -25.33 -9.12 5.32
N ARG A 154 -24.53 -8.11 4.93
CA ARG A 154 -24.79 -6.68 5.11
C ARG A 154 -25.12 -5.96 3.80
N MET A 155 -24.41 -6.28 2.73
CA MET A 155 -24.61 -5.78 1.37
C MET A 155 -25.45 -6.79 0.56
N LYS A 156 -26.70 -6.99 0.98
CA LYS A 156 -27.60 -7.96 0.34
C LYS A 156 -27.90 -7.54 -1.10
N ASN A 157 -27.76 -8.48 -2.03
CA ASN A 157 -27.95 -8.30 -3.49
C ASN A 157 -26.88 -7.44 -4.18
N SER A 158 -25.74 -7.21 -3.54
CA SER A 158 -24.60 -6.55 -4.16
C SER A 158 -24.04 -7.39 -5.32
N LYS A 159 -23.80 -6.75 -6.46
CA LYS A 159 -23.10 -7.38 -7.59
C LYS A 159 -21.58 -7.29 -7.48
N LEU A 160 -21.05 -6.56 -6.49
CA LEU A 160 -19.60 -6.37 -6.26
C LEU A 160 -18.84 -7.69 -6.08
N PHE A 161 -19.53 -8.75 -5.66
CA PHE A 161 -18.90 -10.00 -5.24
C PHE A 161 -19.21 -11.19 -6.15
N GLU A 162 -19.87 -10.97 -7.30
CA GLU A 162 -20.31 -12.05 -8.20
C GLU A 162 -19.15 -12.91 -8.73
N GLY A 163 -17.94 -12.34 -8.84
CA GLY A 163 -16.71 -13.02 -9.31
C GLY A 163 -16.07 -14.02 -8.35
N TYR A 164 -16.46 -14.04 -7.06
CA TYR A 164 -15.81 -14.88 -6.06
C TYR A 164 -16.57 -16.19 -5.82
N PHE A 165 -15.93 -17.30 -6.17
CA PHE A 165 -16.44 -18.65 -5.90
C PHE A 165 -15.64 -19.37 -4.82
N SER A 166 -16.25 -19.53 -3.63
CA SER A 166 -15.61 -20.18 -2.47
C SER A 166 -15.17 -21.64 -2.74
N ILE A 167 -15.91 -22.38 -3.58
CA ILE A 167 -15.55 -23.75 -3.98
C ILE A 167 -14.29 -23.75 -4.84
N ILE A 168 -14.17 -22.81 -5.79
CA ILE A 168 -13.01 -22.66 -6.67
C ILE A 168 -11.80 -22.22 -5.84
N ARG A 169 -11.96 -21.18 -5.00
CA ARG A 169 -10.94 -20.70 -4.07
C ARG A 169 -10.38 -21.83 -3.22
N ASN A 170 -11.24 -22.60 -2.55
CA ASN A 170 -10.81 -23.71 -1.69
C ASN A 170 -10.10 -24.83 -2.46
N ALA A 171 -10.48 -25.05 -3.72
CA ALA A 171 -9.81 -26.00 -4.60
C ALA A 171 -8.41 -25.53 -5.03
N VAL A 172 -8.19 -24.21 -5.21
CA VAL A 172 -6.89 -23.63 -5.62
C VAL A 172 -5.97 -23.25 -4.44
N SER A 173 -6.52 -23.02 -3.24
CA SER A 173 -5.76 -22.62 -2.04
C SER A 173 -5.01 -23.77 -1.36
N HIS A 174 -5.33 -25.02 -1.70
CA HIS A 174 -4.71 -26.20 -1.11
C HIS A 174 -3.79 -26.87 -2.12
N ALA A 175 -2.48 -26.62 -2.00
CA ALA A 175 -1.44 -27.32 -2.77
C ALA A 175 -1.71 -28.84 -2.78
N GLY A 176 -1.97 -29.37 -3.98
CA GLY A 176 -2.34 -30.76 -4.24
C GLY A 176 -3.26 -30.86 -5.45
N THR A 177 -2.78 -31.53 -6.50
CA THR A 177 -3.47 -31.77 -7.79
C THR A 177 -4.82 -32.48 -7.70
N HIS A 178 -5.27 -32.90 -6.51
CA HIS A 178 -6.52 -33.64 -6.32
C HIS A 178 -7.78 -32.76 -6.34
N GLY A 179 -7.63 -31.46 -6.05
CA GLY A 179 -8.75 -30.50 -6.01
C GLY A 179 -9.23 -30.03 -7.38
N ILE A 180 -8.46 -30.28 -8.44
CA ILE A 180 -8.72 -29.74 -9.79
C ILE A 180 -8.61 -30.87 -10.81
N SER A 181 -9.53 -30.92 -11.76
CA SER A 181 -9.43 -31.84 -12.91
C SER A 181 -9.74 -31.10 -14.20
N TYR A 182 -8.85 -31.27 -15.16
CA TYR A 182 -8.91 -30.64 -16.46
C TYR A 182 -9.58 -31.58 -17.45
N ALA A 183 -10.65 -31.12 -18.08
CA ALA A 183 -11.39 -31.87 -19.09
C ALA A 183 -11.62 -30.96 -20.32
N GLU A 184 -12.00 -31.56 -21.43
CA GLU A 184 -12.25 -30.82 -22.67
C GLU A 184 -13.39 -29.81 -22.46
N GLY A 185 -13.10 -28.53 -22.70
CA GLY A 185 -14.03 -27.41 -22.55
C GLY A 185 -14.40 -26.99 -21.12
N HIS A 186 -13.94 -27.70 -20.08
CA HIS A 186 -14.29 -27.37 -18.69
C HIS A 186 -13.28 -27.83 -17.64
N ILE A 187 -13.34 -27.19 -16.48
CA ILE A 187 -12.50 -27.46 -15.31
C ILE A 187 -13.41 -27.86 -14.16
N VAL A 188 -13.05 -28.94 -13.47
CA VAL A 188 -13.78 -29.44 -12.31
C VAL A 188 -12.99 -29.11 -11.04
N PHE A 189 -13.57 -28.28 -10.19
CA PHE A 189 -13.07 -27.92 -8.88
C PHE A 189 -13.76 -28.75 -7.80
N ARG A 190 -13.00 -29.31 -6.87
CA ARG A 190 -13.50 -30.17 -5.79
C ARG A 190 -13.09 -29.59 -4.44
N ASN A 191 -14.06 -29.29 -3.60
CA ASN A 191 -13.83 -28.88 -2.23
C ASN A 191 -13.63 -30.12 -1.34
N ILE A 192 -12.38 -30.48 -1.10
CA ILE A 192 -12.01 -31.67 -0.33
C ILE A 192 -11.84 -31.32 1.14
N LYS A 193 -12.71 -31.86 2.00
CA LYS A 193 -12.56 -31.76 3.46
C LYS A 193 -11.55 -32.83 3.90
N ARG A 194 -10.37 -32.38 4.34
CA ARG A 194 -9.26 -33.25 4.76
C ARG A 194 -9.43 -33.62 6.24
N SER A 195 -10.28 -34.62 6.52
CA SER A 195 -10.39 -35.27 7.83
C SER A 195 -9.65 -36.61 7.83
N SER A 196 -9.75 -37.40 8.92
CA SER A 196 -9.25 -38.78 8.95
C SER A 196 -9.81 -39.64 7.79
N ASN A 197 -11.01 -39.31 7.31
CA ASN A 197 -11.60 -39.79 6.06
C ASN A 197 -11.83 -38.60 5.11
N PRO A 198 -10.94 -38.35 4.13
CA PRO A 198 -11.14 -37.27 3.16
C PRO A 198 -12.39 -37.50 2.32
N PHE A 199 -13.24 -36.48 2.19
CA PHE A 199 -14.42 -36.55 1.31
C PHE A 199 -14.57 -35.25 0.52
N VAL A 200 -15.22 -35.35 -0.64
CA VAL A 200 -15.58 -34.20 -1.47
C VAL A 200 -16.88 -33.63 -0.92
N SER A 201 -16.81 -32.43 -0.34
CA SER A 201 -17.97 -31.75 0.24
C SER A 201 -18.82 -31.02 -0.80
N ALA A 202 -18.18 -30.57 -1.89
CA ALA A 202 -18.84 -29.89 -2.99
C ALA A 202 -17.98 -29.98 -4.27
N THR A 203 -18.61 -29.84 -5.42
CA THR A 203 -17.95 -29.78 -6.74
C THR A 203 -18.52 -28.62 -7.55
N ALA A 204 -17.64 -27.88 -8.22
CA ALA A 204 -18.03 -26.89 -9.23
C ALA A 204 -17.46 -27.33 -10.58
N LYS A 205 -18.31 -27.37 -11.61
CA LYS A 205 -17.91 -27.59 -13.00
C LYS A 205 -18.09 -26.26 -13.71
N ILE A 206 -17.00 -25.71 -14.22
CA ILE A 206 -16.98 -24.40 -14.86
C ILE A 206 -16.27 -24.50 -16.20
N SER A 207 -16.82 -23.88 -17.23
CA SER A 207 -16.18 -23.75 -18.53
C SER A 207 -15.01 -22.76 -18.47
N ASN A 208 -14.17 -22.82 -19.48
CA ASN A 208 -13.08 -21.85 -19.65
C ASN A 208 -13.60 -20.40 -19.73
N HIS A 209 -14.72 -20.19 -20.42
CA HIS A 209 -15.34 -18.87 -20.56
C HIS A 209 -15.94 -18.36 -19.26
N GLU A 210 -16.63 -19.22 -18.51
CA GLU A 210 -17.17 -18.85 -17.21
C GLU A 210 -16.04 -18.46 -16.25
N LEU A 211 -14.95 -19.25 -16.17
CA LEU A 211 -13.83 -18.90 -15.27
C LEU A 211 -13.12 -17.60 -15.68
N LEU A 212 -13.02 -17.29 -16.97
CA LEU A 212 -12.57 -15.97 -17.45
C LEU A 212 -13.52 -14.85 -17.02
N ALA A 213 -14.83 -15.07 -17.10
CA ALA A 213 -15.82 -14.09 -16.67
C ALA A 213 -15.76 -13.85 -15.15
N GLU A 214 -15.49 -14.88 -14.35
CA GLU A 214 -15.27 -14.73 -12.89
C GLU A 214 -14.04 -13.87 -12.58
N ILE A 215 -12.94 -14.09 -13.30
CA ILE A 215 -11.73 -13.25 -13.16
C ILE A 215 -12.03 -11.81 -13.57
N GLN A 216 -12.74 -11.59 -14.68
CA GLN A 216 -13.17 -10.24 -15.09
C GLN A 216 -14.04 -9.58 -14.02
N ALA A 217 -14.97 -10.31 -13.40
CA ALA A 217 -15.83 -9.77 -12.34
C ALA A 217 -15.01 -9.37 -11.09
N MET A 218 -13.97 -10.13 -10.75
CA MET A 218 -13.04 -9.75 -9.67
C MET A 218 -12.19 -8.51 -10.05
N ILE A 219 -11.77 -8.38 -11.31
CA ILE A 219 -11.09 -7.17 -11.81
C ILE A 219 -12.03 -5.96 -11.76
N ASN A 220 -13.29 -6.12 -12.21
CA ASN A 220 -14.30 -5.07 -12.15
C ASN A 220 -14.54 -4.62 -10.70
N PHE A 221 -14.52 -5.54 -9.74
CA PHE A 221 -14.61 -5.21 -8.31
C PHE A 221 -13.43 -4.34 -7.83
N THR A 222 -12.19 -4.73 -8.13
CA THR A 222 -11.01 -3.95 -7.70
C THR A 222 -11.02 -2.57 -8.37
N THR A 223 -11.31 -2.50 -9.67
CA THR A 223 -11.46 -1.23 -10.41
C THR A 223 -12.57 -0.36 -9.84
N ALA A 224 -13.72 -0.93 -9.46
CA ALA A 224 -14.81 -0.17 -8.85
C ALA A 224 -14.40 0.48 -7.53
N ILE A 225 -13.61 -0.20 -6.71
CA ILE A 225 -13.08 0.36 -5.47
C ILE A 225 -12.07 1.48 -5.76
N ASP A 226 -11.15 1.31 -6.71
CA ASP A 226 -10.17 2.35 -7.06
C ASP A 226 -10.85 3.62 -7.57
N VAL A 227 -11.80 3.47 -8.51
CA VAL A 227 -12.59 4.58 -9.04
C VAL A 227 -13.41 5.24 -7.92
N ALA A 228 -14.08 4.46 -7.08
CA ALA A 228 -14.87 4.98 -5.97
C ALA A 228 -14.00 5.73 -4.94
N ARG A 229 -12.78 5.26 -4.67
CA ARG A 229 -11.83 5.94 -3.79
C ARG A 229 -11.41 7.30 -4.35
N ASN A 230 -11.18 7.37 -5.65
CA ASN A 230 -10.81 8.63 -6.30
C ASN A 230 -11.98 9.63 -6.29
N VAL A 231 -13.19 9.18 -6.64
CA VAL A 231 -14.41 10.01 -6.59
C VAL A 231 -14.66 10.52 -5.17
N PHE A 232 -14.67 9.62 -4.19
CA PHE A 232 -14.88 10.00 -2.80
C PHE A 232 -13.76 10.92 -2.27
N GLY A 233 -12.50 10.66 -2.64
CA GLY A 233 -11.36 11.51 -2.28
C GLY A 233 -11.49 12.94 -2.79
N LEU A 234 -12.09 13.15 -3.97
CA LEU A 234 -12.44 14.47 -4.49
C LEU A 234 -13.52 15.13 -3.62
N ASP A 235 -14.58 14.40 -3.26
CA ASP A 235 -15.69 14.92 -2.45
C ASP A 235 -15.22 15.43 -1.08
N ILE A 236 -14.26 14.74 -0.46
CA ILE A 236 -13.73 15.10 0.85
C ILE A 236 -12.43 15.92 0.79
N GLY A 237 -11.96 16.30 -0.40
CA GLY A 237 -10.67 16.97 -0.61
C GLY A 237 -10.51 18.26 0.19
N ASN A 238 -11.58 19.08 0.25
CA ASN A 238 -11.58 20.31 1.06
C ASN A 238 -11.42 20.03 2.56
N MET A 239 -11.98 18.92 3.05
CA MET A 239 -11.84 18.52 4.45
C MET A 239 -10.41 18.00 4.73
N ILE A 240 -9.84 17.22 3.81
CA ILE A 240 -8.45 16.74 3.91
C ILE A 240 -7.50 17.93 4.02
N VAL A 241 -7.70 18.97 3.20
CA VAL A 241 -6.86 20.19 3.20
C VAL A 241 -7.09 21.06 4.44
N ALA A 242 -8.33 21.09 4.97
CA ALA A 242 -8.67 21.92 6.12
C ALA A 242 -8.19 21.34 7.47
N ASP A 243 -8.11 20.02 7.62
CA ASP A 243 -7.65 19.37 8.85
C ASP A 243 -6.15 19.03 8.75
N LYS A 244 -5.32 19.77 9.49
CA LYS A 244 -3.86 19.60 9.48
C LYS A 244 -3.40 18.18 9.79
N LYS A 245 -4.07 17.44 10.67
CA LYS A 245 -3.69 16.05 11.00
C LYS A 245 -4.04 15.10 9.87
N ILE A 246 -5.16 15.34 9.19
CA ILE A 246 -5.58 14.55 8.03
C ILE A 246 -4.70 14.87 6.82
N ALA A 247 -4.41 16.14 6.56
CA ALA A 247 -3.49 16.59 5.51
C ALA A 247 -2.09 15.96 5.67
N SER A 248 -1.56 15.99 6.89
CA SER A 248 -0.31 15.35 7.29
C SER A 248 -0.34 13.83 7.04
N HIS A 249 -1.38 13.15 7.51
CA HIS A 249 -1.54 11.71 7.33
C HIS A 249 -1.73 11.32 5.85
N PHE A 250 -2.44 12.16 5.09
CA PHE A 250 -2.70 12.03 3.66
C PHE A 250 -1.43 12.26 2.85
N ALA A 251 -0.61 13.26 3.18
CA ALA A 251 0.70 13.51 2.58
C ALA A 251 1.69 12.36 2.82
N ASN A 252 1.63 11.71 3.98
CA ASN A 252 2.48 10.55 4.29
C ASN A 252 2.07 9.29 3.51
N HIS A 253 0.80 9.17 3.12
CA HIS A 253 0.27 8.04 2.34
C HIS A 253 0.30 8.27 0.82
N LEU A 254 0.16 9.52 0.38
CA LEU A 254 0.35 10.00 -0.99
C LEU A 254 1.82 10.23 -1.37
N ALA A 255 2.78 9.57 -0.74
CA ALA A 255 4.13 9.46 -1.30
C ALA A 255 4.10 8.55 -2.55
N ASP A 256 3.38 9.03 -3.55
CA ASP A 256 3.26 8.56 -4.92
C ASP A 256 4.11 9.49 -5.79
N ARG A 257 4.71 8.94 -6.83
CA ARG A 257 5.70 9.65 -7.65
C ARG A 257 5.16 10.97 -8.20
N GLU A 258 3.88 11.03 -8.54
CA GLU A 258 3.24 12.23 -9.10
C GLU A 258 2.90 13.30 -8.05
N ALA A 259 2.40 12.92 -6.87
CA ALA A 259 2.18 13.87 -5.77
C ALA A 259 3.51 14.37 -5.17
N PHE A 260 4.53 13.52 -5.17
CA PHE A 260 5.91 13.89 -4.89
C PHE A 260 6.46 14.84 -5.95
N GLU A 261 6.26 14.57 -7.25
CA GLU A 261 6.66 15.48 -8.33
C GLU A 261 5.88 16.81 -8.28
N LEU A 262 4.62 16.81 -7.84
CA LEU A 262 3.79 18.01 -7.67
C LEU A 262 4.19 18.84 -6.44
N TRP A 263 4.45 18.19 -5.30
CA TRP A 263 5.01 18.82 -4.10
C TRP A 263 6.43 19.31 -4.37
N ARG A 264 7.26 18.50 -5.03
CA ARG A 264 8.60 18.87 -5.53
C ARG A 264 8.53 20.05 -6.47
N ALA A 265 7.61 20.10 -7.43
CA ALA A 265 7.46 21.25 -8.33
C ALA A 265 7.07 22.53 -7.58
N ARG A 266 6.21 22.43 -6.55
CA ARG A 266 5.86 23.55 -5.67
C ARG A 266 7.03 23.99 -4.78
N CYS A 267 7.77 23.04 -4.24
CA CYS A 267 8.98 23.25 -3.47
C CYS A 267 10.08 23.86 -4.34
N ASP A 268 10.32 23.35 -5.55
CA ASP A 268 11.31 23.83 -6.51
C ASP A 268 11.04 25.29 -6.89
N GLN A 269 9.78 25.70 -7.09
CA GLN A 269 9.42 27.11 -7.32
C GLN A 269 9.71 28.03 -6.11
N TYR A 270 9.54 27.52 -4.89
CA TYR A 270 9.84 28.27 -3.65
C TYR A 270 11.35 28.28 -3.33
N HIS A 271 12.01 27.15 -3.61
CA HIS A 271 13.43 26.88 -3.39
C HIS A 271 14.31 27.59 -4.42
N GLU A 272 13.91 27.68 -5.70
CA GLU A 272 14.68 28.38 -6.73
C GLU A 272 14.87 29.85 -6.35
N LYS A 273 13.83 30.51 -5.80
CA LYS A 273 13.94 31.88 -5.29
C LYS A 273 14.93 31.99 -4.13
N ILE A 274 14.97 31.03 -3.21
CA ILE A 274 15.89 31.06 -2.05
C ILE A 274 17.32 30.70 -2.49
N TRP A 275 17.48 29.72 -3.36
CA TRP A 275 18.78 29.20 -3.78
C TRP A 275 19.51 30.11 -4.76
N VAL A 276 18.78 30.76 -5.67
CA VAL A 276 19.32 31.68 -6.70
C VAL A 276 19.48 33.10 -6.16
N ASP A 277 18.90 33.42 -5.00
CA ASP A 277 19.14 34.69 -4.32
C ASP A 277 20.62 34.82 -3.91
N GLY A 278 21.35 35.67 -4.63
CA GLY A 278 22.76 35.97 -4.40
C GLY A 278 22.99 36.82 -3.15
N ALA A 279 21.95 37.38 -2.53
CA ALA A 279 22.05 38.15 -1.29
C ALA A 279 22.09 37.27 -0.04
N LEU A 280 21.66 36.01 -0.13
CA LEU A 280 21.64 35.07 1.00
C LEU A 280 22.90 34.19 1.01
N SER A 281 23.50 34.06 2.19
CA SER A 281 24.54 33.05 2.45
C SER A 281 23.96 31.62 2.44
N GLU A 282 24.82 30.61 2.30
CA GLU A 282 24.39 29.20 2.30
C GLU A 282 23.74 28.82 3.65
N GLU A 283 24.25 29.34 4.77
CA GLU A 283 23.63 29.15 6.10
C GLU A 283 22.22 29.77 6.18
N GLU A 284 22.02 30.97 5.65
CA GLU A 284 20.70 31.62 5.65
C GLU A 284 19.69 30.92 4.74
N LYS A 285 20.17 30.32 3.63
CA LYS A 285 19.34 29.49 2.75
C LYS A 285 18.89 28.22 3.48
N ILE A 286 19.80 27.59 4.22
CA ILE A 286 19.47 26.41 5.04
C ILE A 286 18.49 26.75 6.15
N ASP A 287 18.69 27.85 6.89
CA ASP A 287 17.77 28.25 7.97
C ASP A 287 16.34 28.47 7.44
N LYS A 288 16.21 29.10 6.26
CA LYS A 288 14.91 29.31 5.61
C LYS A 288 14.25 27.99 5.20
N ILE A 289 15.00 27.04 4.66
CA ILE A 289 14.50 25.74 4.20
C ILE A 289 14.27 24.76 5.37
N ALA A 290 15.05 24.89 6.45
CA ALA A 290 14.90 24.10 7.67
C ALA A 290 13.52 24.26 8.31
N LYS A 291 12.84 25.40 8.10
CA LYS A 291 11.44 25.60 8.52
C LYS A 291 10.47 24.68 7.76
N LEU A 292 10.69 24.48 6.47
CA LEU A 292 9.92 23.54 5.64
C LEU A 292 10.19 22.10 6.08
N PHE A 293 11.46 21.76 6.33
CA PHE A 293 11.84 20.46 6.88
C PHE A 293 11.17 20.19 8.24
N THR A 294 11.21 21.16 9.16
CA THR A 294 10.63 21.03 10.50
C THR A 294 9.11 20.86 10.43
N ALA A 295 8.44 21.59 9.53
CA ALA A 295 7.02 21.40 9.26
C ALA A 295 6.75 19.97 8.74
N ALA A 296 7.51 19.51 7.74
CA ALA A 296 7.38 18.15 7.20
C ALA A 296 7.64 17.06 8.25
N CYS A 297 8.61 17.25 9.15
CA CYS A 297 8.82 16.36 10.30
C CYS A 297 7.62 16.35 11.24
N THR A 298 7.09 17.53 11.59
CA THR A 298 5.91 17.65 12.48
C THR A 298 4.70 16.94 11.87
N ASP A 299 4.49 17.11 10.57
CA ASP A 299 3.47 16.43 9.78
C ASP A 299 3.72 14.91 9.65
N ASN A 300 4.89 14.41 10.04
CA ASN A 300 5.21 12.98 10.12
C ASN A 300 5.20 12.45 11.57
N GLY A 301 4.73 13.24 12.54
CA GLY A 301 4.81 12.87 13.97
C GLY A 301 6.25 12.78 14.47
N LEU A 302 7.17 13.48 13.80
CA LEU A 302 8.59 13.58 14.12
C LEU A 302 8.90 14.97 14.66
N GLU A 303 9.91 15.05 15.52
CA GLU A 303 10.39 16.31 16.09
C GLU A 303 11.85 16.51 15.68
N ALA A 304 12.17 17.66 15.08
CA ALA A 304 13.52 18.07 14.74
C ALA A 304 13.88 19.34 15.51
N ILE A 305 15.05 19.37 16.15
CA ILE A 305 15.53 20.50 16.94
C ILE A 305 16.13 21.56 16.01
N SER A 306 17.04 21.13 15.14
CA SER A 306 17.73 22.04 14.22
C SER A 306 18.30 21.30 13.02
N VAL A 307 18.54 22.06 11.95
CA VAL A 307 19.25 21.60 10.76
C VAL A 307 20.41 22.55 10.50
N THR A 308 21.61 22.02 10.36
CA THR A 308 22.82 22.79 10.09
C THR A 308 23.62 22.17 8.94
N LEU A 309 24.60 22.90 8.42
CA LEU A 309 25.49 22.41 7.37
C LEU A 309 26.92 22.38 7.87
N LYS A 310 27.55 21.22 7.75
CA LYS A 310 29.00 21.11 7.77
C LYS A 310 29.50 21.30 6.34
N LYS A 311 30.35 22.31 6.13
CA LYS A 311 30.75 22.74 4.77
C LYS A 311 31.79 21.82 4.11
N ASP A 312 32.55 21.06 4.89
CA ASP A 312 33.60 20.17 4.39
C ASP A 312 33.70 18.88 5.22
N PRO A 313 33.24 17.73 4.69
CA PRO A 313 32.44 17.58 3.46
C PRO A 313 31.03 18.16 3.65
N LYS A 314 30.32 18.48 2.55
CA LYS A 314 28.93 19.01 2.55
C LYS A 314 27.93 18.01 3.15
N ILE A 315 27.82 18.01 4.47
CA ILE A 315 26.92 17.16 5.24
C ILE A 315 25.80 18.02 5.83
N LEU A 316 24.55 17.65 5.53
CA LEU A 316 23.40 18.19 6.23
C LEU A 316 23.26 17.47 7.59
N VAL A 317 23.33 18.23 8.68
CA VAL A 317 23.25 17.70 10.04
C VAL A 317 21.87 18.03 10.62
N ILE A 318 21.14 17.00 11.03
CA ILE A 318 19.80 17.08 11.59
C ILE A 318 19.87 16.67 13.06
N ASN A 319 19.63 17.61 13.96
CA ASN A 319 19.58 17.34 15.40
C ASN A 319 18.15 16.98 15.79
N ILE A 320 17.97 15.88 16.50
CA ILE A 320 16.67 15.41 16.98
C ILE A 320 16.66 15.24 18.51
N PRO A 321 15.49 15.26 19.16
CA PRO A 321 15.40 15.04 20.60
C PRO A 321 15.92 13.66 20.99
N TYR A 322 16.68 13.64 22.09
CA TYR A 322 17.07 12.41 22.77
C TYR A 322 15.83 11.60 23.17
N GLN A 323 15.84 10.30 22.84
CA GLN A 323 14.82 9.37 23.31
C GLN A 323 15.47 8.26 24.14
N GLU A 324 15.05 8.13 25.40
CA GLU A 324 15.51 7.03 26.26
C GLU A 324 14.95 5.71 25.74
N ILE A 325 15.84 4.78 25.40
CA ILE A 325 15.53 3.42 24.97
C ILE A 325 16.40 2.43 25.75
N ASP A 326 15.93 1.20 25.90
CA ASP A 326 16.79 0.12 26.38
C ASP A 326 17.74 -0.32 25.27
N HIS A 327 19.00 0.11 25.36
CA HIS A 327 20.03 -0.21 24.36
C HIS A 327 20.51 -1.68 24.43
N SER A 328 20.02 -2.48 25.38
CA SER A 328 20.23 -3.92 25.39
C SER A 328 19.21 -4.68 24.55
N ASP A 329 18.08 -4.05 24.18
CA ASP A 329 17.08 -4.62 23.28
C ASP A 329 17.34 -4.18 21.84
N GLU A 330 17.84 -5.12 21.03
CA GLU A 330 18.14 -4.90 19.61
C GLU A 330 16.93 -4.40 18.81
N ASN A 331 15.70 -4.83 19.15
CA ASN A 331 14.50 -4.40 18.42
C ASN A 331 14.18 -2.93 18.67
N LEU A 332 14.39 -2.46 19.90
CA LEU A 332 14.18 -1.05 20.25
C LEU A 332 15.25 -0.17 19.60
N VAL A 333 16.48 -0.64 19.53
CA VAL A 333 17.59 0.04 18.81
C VAL A 333 17.29 0.14 17.32
N VAL A 334 16.89 -0.97 16.67
CA VAL A 334 16.53 -0.98 15.23
C VAL A 334 15.32 -0.08 14.96
N ALA A 335 14.27 -0.15 15.79
CA ALA A 335 13.10 0.72 15.63
C ALA A 335 13.47 2.21 15.74
N ARG A 336 14.42 2.56 16.62
CA ARG A 336 14.94 3.93 16.73
C ARG A 336 15.75 4.32 15.50
N ILE A 337 16.62 3.45 14.99
CA ILE A 337 17.39 3.68 13.76
C ILE A 337 16.45 3.92 12.56
N VAL A 338 15.42 3.08 12.39
CA VAL A 338 14.41 3.26 11.34
C VAL A 338 13.75 4.64 11.46
N LYS A 339 13.39 5.06 12.68
CA LYS A 339 12.82 6.39 12.91
C LYS A 339 13.81 7.50 12.55
N MET A 340 15.10 7.34 12.82
CA MET A 340 16.15 8.29 12.43
C MET A 340 16.34 8.36 10.90
N ILE A 341 16.31 7.22 10.20
CA ILE A 341 16.38 7.15 8.73
C ILE A 341 15.22 7.91 8.08
N LYS A 342 14.02 7.90 8.67
CA LYS A 342 12.89 8.71 8.17
C LYS A 342 13.19 10.21 8.10
N TYR A 343 14.02 10.76 8.99
CA TYR A 343 14.45 12.16 8.88
C TYR A 343 15.31 12.39 7.65
N CYS A 344 16.22 11.46 7.31
CA CYS A 344 17.01 11.52 6.07
C CYS A 344 16.13 11.43 4.82
N ILE A 345 15.17 10.51 4.81
CA ILE A 345 14.21 10.34 3.70
C ILE A 345 13.45 11.64 3.45
N ILE A 346 12.94 12.29 4.50
CA ILE A 346 12.23 13.58 4.39
C ILE A 346 13.19 14.71 3.98
N ALA A 347 14.43 14.70 4.47
CA ALA A 347 15.39 15.76 4.20
C ALA A 347 15.85 15.78 2.74
N GLU A 348 16.17 14.64 2.14
CA GLU A 348 16.70 14.56 0.78
C GLU A 348 15.91 15.40 -0.25
N PRO A 349 14.56 15.27 -0.36
CA PRO A 349 13.80 16.04 -1.31
C PRO A 349 13.51 17.47 -0.86
N VAL A 350 13.38 17.74 0.45
CA VAL A 350 13.24 19.12 0.98
C VAL A 350 14.47 19.96 0.62
N PHE A 351 15.64 19.35 0.62
CA PHE A 351 16.91 20.00 0.28
C PHE A 351 17.32 19.78 -1.19
N CYS A 352 16.37 19.40 -2.05
CA CYS A 352 16.53 19.29 -3.50
C CYS A 352 17.74 18.45 -3.94
N PHE A 353 18.07 17.37 -3.23
CA PHE A 353 19.15 16.44 -3.61
C PHE A 353 20.56 17.08 -3.72
N ARG A 354 20.79 18.19 -3.00
CA ARG A 354 22.01 19.01 -3.11
C ARG A 354 23.19 18.55 -2.24
N TYR A 355 22.93 17.71 -1.25
CA TYR A 355 23.93 17.29 -0.28
C TYR A 355 24.41 15.88 -0.59
N SER A 356 25.70 15.64 -0.40
CA SER A 356 26.28 14.31 -0.65
C SER A 356 25.98 13.35 0.49
N SER A 357 25.58 13.85 1.66
CA SER A 357 25.37 13.05 2.87
C SER A 357 24.52 13.75 3.91
N PHE A 358 23.87 12.94 4.74
CA PHE A 358 22.94 13.34 5.78
C PHE A 358 23.35 12.66 7.09
N LEU A 359 23.47 13.45 8.15
CA LEU A 359 23.77 12.98 9.49
C LEU A 359 22.61 13.36 10.42
N VAL A 360 21.88 12.35 10.90
CA VAL A 360 20.87 12.53 11.94
C VAL A 360 21.51 12.14 13.26
N GLN A 361 21.48 13.03 14.25
CA GLN A 361 22.06 12.78 15.56
C GLN A 361 21.11 13.22 16.67
N GLU A 362 21.09 12.44 17.75
CA GLU A 362 20.38 12.81 18.96
C GLU A 362 21.14 13.91 19.72
N GLU A 363 20.39 14.75 20.42
CA GLU A 363 20.98 15.69 21.39
C GLU A 363 21.76 14.92 22.46
N GLU A 364 23.06 15.23 22.60
CA GLU A 364 23.92 14.59 23.60
C GLU A 364 23.40 14.95 25.02
N LYS A 365 23.11 13.93 25.83
CA LYS A 365 22.79 14.08 27.25
C LYS A 365 23.87 13.44 28.10
N GLU A 366 24.33 14.16 29.13
CA GLU A 366 25.41 13.71 30.00
C GLU A 366 25.07 12.36 30.65
N GLY A 367 25.96 11.38 30.50
CA GLY A 367 25.78 10.03 31.05
C GLY A 367 24.73 9.16 30.34
N LYS A 368 24.24 9.55 29.16
CA LYS A 368 23.26 8.79 28.37
C LYS A 368 23.84 8.35 27.02
N ASP A 369 23.45 7.16 26.59
CA ASP A 369 23.81 6.60 25.30
C ASP A 369 23.07 7.32 24.16
N SER A 370 23.78 7.86 23.17
CA SER A 370 23.20 8.59 22.02
C SER A 370 23.46 7.86 20.71
N LEU A 371 22.48 7.91 19.81
CA LEU A 371 22.57 7.34 18.47
C LEU A 371 22.81 8.41 17.40
N GLN A 372 23.53 8.01 16.35
CA GLN A 372 23.74 8.79 15.13
C GLN A 372 23.58 7.88 13.92
N VAL A 373 22.94 8.39 12.86
CA VAL A 373 22.76 7.70 11.58
C VAL A 373 23.29 8.60 10.48
N TRP A 374 24.24 8.08 9.71
CA TRP A 374 24.81 8.75 8.54
C TRP A 374 24.45 7.96 7.27
N LEU A 375 23.72 8.60 6.36
CA LEU A 375 23.43 8.08 5.02
C LEU A 375 24.08 8.91 3.90
N GLN A 376 24.43 8.28 2.77
CA GLN A 376 24.81 9.02 1.58
C GLN A 376 23.55 9.50 0.85
N GLY A 377 23.64 10.65 0.19
CA GLY A 377 22.53 11.17 -0.62
C GLY A 377 22.22 10.27 -1.82
N ASN A 378 23.19 9.49 -2.31
CA ASN A 378 22.95 8.53 -3.40
C ASN A 378 22.07 7.36 -2.96
N ASP A 379 22.29 6.80 -1.78
CA ASP A 379 21.47 5.71 -1.22
C ASP A 379 20.02 6.20 -1.03
N LEU A 380 19.85 7.43 -0.54
CA LEU A 380 18.55 8.08 -0.41
C LEU A 380 17.88 8.32 -1.78
N LYS A 381 18.64 8.68 -2.82
CA LYS A 381 18.12 8.77 -4.19
C LYS A 381 17.64 7.43 -4.69
N GLU A 382 18.42 6.36 -4.48
CA GLU A 382 18.06 5.00 -4.86
C GLU A 382 16.78 4.55 -4.17
N TYR A 383 16.61 4.88 -2.88
CA TYR A 383 15.35 4.68 -2.16
C TYR A 383 14.19 5.44 -2.79
N TRP A 384 14.38 6.73 -3.11
CA TRP A 384 13.32 7.56 -3.72
C TRP A 384 12.91 7.11 -5.13
N ILE A 385 13.82 6.50 -5.90
CA ILE A 385 13.51 5.91 -7.21
C ILE A 385 13.12 4.41 -7.12
N ARG A 386 12.94 3.88 -5.90
CA ARG A 386 12.55 2.50 -5.58
C ARG A 386 13.52 1.41 -6.05
N ASN A 387 14.81 1.75 -6.15
CA ASN A 387 15.87 0.77 -6.37
C ASN A 387 16.44 0.20 -5.06
N ALA A 388 16.10 0.83 -3.93
CA ALA A 388 16.46 0.40 -2.58
C ALA A 388 15.24 0.51 -1.65
N ASP A 389 15.14 -0.37 -0.66
CA ASP A 389 14.14 -0.31 0.42
C ASP A 389 14.77 0.24 1.71
N ILE A 390 13.95 0.46 2.74
CA ILE A 390 14.39 0.97 4.04
C ILE A 390 15.39 0.02 4.70
N HIS A 391 15.32 -1.28 4.41
CA HIS A 391 16.26 -2.28 4.89
C HIS A 391 17.65 -2.11 4.27
N ASP A 392 17.71 -1.78 2.98
CA ASP A 392 18.97 -1.49 2.30
C ASP A 392 19.62 -0.23 2.90
N LEU A 393 18.82 0.81 3.17
CA LEU A 393 19.29 2.01 3.86
C LEU A 393 19.84 1.74 5.27
N ILE A 394 19.28 0.78 6.00
CA ILE A 394 19.80 0.40 7.34
C ILE A 394 21.18 -0.25 7.21
N VAL A 395 21.38 -1.09 6.19
CA VAL A 395 22.64 -1.83 5.96
C VAL A 395 23.74 -0.91 5.44
N ASP A 396 23.41 -0.03 4.50
CA ASP A 396 24.37 0.90 3.89
C ASP A 396 24.69 2.10 4.79
N GLY A 397 23.80 2.39 5.75
CA GLY A 397 23.94 3.47 6.72
C GLY A 397 25.08 3.24 7.71
N LYS A 398 25.87 4.29 7.95
CA LYS A 398 26.86 4.28 9.04
C LYS A 398 26.19 4.70 10.34
N ILE A 399 25.98 3.72 11.22
CA ILE A 399 25.27 3.92 12.48
C ILE A 399 26.31 3.95 13.61
N TYR A 400 26.16 4.92 14.51
CA TYR A 400 27.04 5.08 15.66
C TYR A 400 26.24 5.13 16.97
N LYS A 401 26.78 4.50 18.01
CA LYS A 401 26.34 4.62 19.40
C LYS A 401 27.48 5.21 20.20
N ASN A 402 27.31 6.38 20.80
CA ASN A 402 28.38 7.08 21.54
C ASN A 402 29.70 7.19 20.77
N LYS A 403 29.62 7.43 19.45
CA LYS A 403 30.78 7.48 18.52
C LYS A 403 31.44 6.13 18.22
N GLU A 404 30.95 5.03 18.79
CA GLU A 404 31.33 3.68 18.39
C GLU A 404 30.47 3.21 17.22
N TYR A 405 31.10 2.63 16.20
CA TYR A 405 30.41 2.15 15.00
C TYR A 405 29.61 0.88 15.32
N LEU A 406 28.32 0.89 15.03
CA LEU A 406 27.47 -0.29 15.08
C LEU A 406 27.43 -0.95 13.71
N ASN A 407 27.90 -2.20 13.63
CA ASN A 407 27.79 -2.98 12.42
C ASN A 407 26.41 -3.65 12.37
N VAL A 408 25.56 -3.23 11.43
CA VAL A 408 24.26 -3.88 11.17
C VAL A 408 24.44 -4.85 10.01
N THR A 409 24.38 -6.15 10.31
CA THR A 409 24.46 -7.20 9.30
C THR A 409 23.12 -7.91 9.20
N VAL A 410 22.59 -8.03 7.99
CA VAL A 410 21.51 -8.96 7.72
C VAL A 410 22.09 -10.37 7.79
N ASP A 411 21.58 -11.19 8.70
CA ASP A 411 21.91 -12.61 8.74
C ASP A 411 21.20 -13.32 7.59
N PHE A 412 21.83 -13.26 6.41
CA PHE A 412 21.35 -13.95 5.21
C PHE A 412 21.25 -15.46 5.43
N GLN A 413 22.00 -16.02 6.38
CA GLN A 413 21.94 -17.45 6.71
C GLN A 413 20.65 -17.78 7.47
N THR A 414 20.29 -16.94 8.45
CA THR A 414 18.98 -17.05 9.13
C THR A 414 17.82 -16.72 8.19
N LEU A 415 17.98 -15.75 7.28
CA LEU A 415 16.98 -15.45 6.25
C LEU A 415 16.79 -16.64 5.30
N GLU A 416 17.88 -17.20 4.76
CA GLU A 416 17.86 -18.39 3.92
C GLU A 416 17.30 -19.59 4.69
N GLU A 417 17.62 -19.74 5.98
CA GLU A 417 17.02 -20.78 6.83
C GLU A 417 15.53 -20.56 7.08
N LEU A 418 15.06 -19.32 7.21
CA LEU A 418 13.65 -18.97 7.39
C LEU A 418 12.88 -19.13 6.08
N GLU A 419 13.48 -18.74 4.95
CA GLU A 419 12.97 -18.97 3.61
C GLU A 419 12.92 -20.47 3.31
N MET A 420 14.01 -21.20 3.56
CA MET A 420 14.07 -22.67 3.49
C MET A 420 13.10 -23.32 4.47
N LYS A 421 12.95 -22.85 5.71
CA LYS A 421 11.93 -23.35 6.66
C LYS A 421 10.53 -23.01 6.17
N SER A 422 10.30 -21.88 5.51
CA SER A 422 9.00 -21.52 4.94
C SER A 422 8.69 -22.37 3.71
N LEU A 423 9.68 -22.66 2.87
CA LEU A 423 9.62 -23.51 1.68
C LEU A 423 9.48 -24.98 2.09
N VAL A 424 10.21 -25.42 3.11
CA VAL A 424 10.12 -26.76 3.72
C VAL A 424 8.83 -26.91 4.52
N ASN A 425 8.29 -25.88 5.17
CA ASN A 425 6.96 -25.94 5.82
C ASN A 425 5.81 -25.88 4.81
N LYS A 426 5.98 -25.18 3.68
CA LYS A 426 5.09 -25.29 2.51
C LYS A 426 5.14 -26.71 1.91
N ASN A 427 6.30 -27.37 1.93
CA ASN A 427 6.49 -28.74 1.46
C ASN A 427 6.26 -29.85 2.52
N ARG A 428 6.16 -29.52 3.83
CA ARG A 428 5.96 -30.49 4.94
C ARG A 428 4.50 -30.71 5.31
N ARG A 429 3.52 -30.19 4.56
CA ARG A 429 2.13 -30.68 4.62
C ARG A 429 1.98 -31.99 3.83
N ARG A 430 2.68 -33.03 4.29
CA ARG A 430 2.35 -34.46 4.21
C ARG A 430 3.59 -35.27 4.63
N LYS A 431 3.61 -35.72 5.88
CA LYS A 431 4.03 -37.11 6.13
C LYS A 431 2.75 -37.94 6.30
N PRO A 432 2.57 -39.05 5.58
CA PRO A 432 1.60 -40.05 6.00
C PRO A 432 2.01 -40.51 7.39
N ARG A 433 1.07 -40.53 8.34
CA ARG A 433 1.26 -41.33 9.55
C ARG A 433 1.28 -42.79 9.09
N VAL A 434 2.38 -43.49 9.38
CA VAL A 434 2.43 -44.95 9.44
C VAL A 434 1.79 -45.37 10.76
#